data_AF-A0A0E3PI21-F1
#
_entry.id   AF-A0A0E3PI21-F1
#
_cell.length_a   1.000
_cell.length_b   1.000
_cell.length_c   1.000
_cell.angle_alpha   90.00
_cell.angle_beta   90.00
_cell.angle_gamma   90.00
#
_symmetry.space_group_name_H-M   'P 1'
#
loop_
_entity.id
_entity.type
_entity.pdbx_description
1 polymer ?
#
loop_
_entity_poly.entity_id
_entity_poly.type
_entity_poly.pdbx_seq_one_letter_code
_entity_poly.pdbx_strand_id
1 'polypeptide(L)'
;MQCNVCEFGCEIDEYSRGRCGTYVCTGDTIIQDPDMGYLGAYPVSIETIPLLHYYPSGKFLQVFGTGCNFQCSGCVARLLASGKSLSSTTLTPSQVVEKALQQDCLGVVSTLNEPAANYYLFRDLAVQAKEKGLLVGCSTNCYFTEETLNKLGQLVDFMNVGIKGYSDRSYISCGVPSSAPVFRNISRLFDMGVHVETSVVYSRGNETDVIKVAEAVSDISPTIPVQVMRFIPFGDAPIELEPSVGEAESLCADLRKYVDYVYLFNSPGTELLNTYCPECGSLLAEREFYGPMGSRPVKPWINYTCDCGKTVPVKGTTAVERFNEEGFMGGYRISRAFGMVHGVLTCLGILDDSRLIDVWREISDSGTLMQVHHMIQQPYAYLDFVRLIAEKANMPEKGEELISFIRTRLELVKSLAAENSGRKVYYCMGSPLFALNAGRMENNLVAFSGGLSINKQLQKEGKPGVNVSPSFINENNPDTIFISGFLSRPFYEFYTLCRQYGIETDAVKQQRVYEVPPSWDFGNPRWILGLMYIADKLYPGNSGIDLEKEADEFYRQFYGMPYGKATPNRSFHRPTSGTWHVLRCTHA
;
A
#
# COMPACT_ATOMS: atom_id res chain seq x y z
N MET A 1 23.86 22.33 -17.23
CA MET A 1 24.76 21.63 -16.28
C MET A 1 24.27 20.20 -16.10
N GLN A 2 25.16 19.21 -16.02
CA GLN A 2 24.74 17.82 -15.82
C GLN A 2 24.53 17.52 -14.33
N CYS A 3 23.34 17.02 -13.96
CA CYS A 3 23.00 16.62 -12.61
C CYS A 3 23.71 15.31 -12.25
N ASN A 4 24.42 15.29 -11.12
CA ASN A 4 25.20 14.12 -10.67
C ASN A 4 24.54 13.35 -9.51
N VAL A 5 23.25 13.56 -9.24
CA VAL A 5 22.57 12.90 -8.10
C VAL A 5 22.22 11.43 -8.41
N CYS A 6 21.70 11.17 -9.61
CA CYS A 6 21.28 9.84 -10.03
C CYS A 6 21.80 9.54 -11.44
N GLU A 7 21.88 8.25 -11.78
CA GLU A 7 22.46 7.74 -13.03
C GLU A 7 21.67 8.11 -14.28
N PHE A 8 20.54 8.79 -14.14
CA PHE A 8 19.89 9.40 -15.30
C PHE A 8 20.68 10.60 -15.85
N GLY A 9 21.40 11.34 -14.99
CA GLY A 9 22.31 12.39 -15.44
C GLY A 9 21.64 13.54 -16.21
N CYS A 10 20.49 14.05 -15.74
CA CYS A 10 19.74 15.12 -16.44
C CYS A 10 20.63 16.32 -16.77
N GLU A 11 20.49 16.87 -17.97
CA GLU A 11 20.98 18.22 -18.26
C GLU A 11 19.93 19.24 -17.79
N ILE A 12 20.34 20.15 -16.90
CA ILE A 12 19.49 21.18 -16.30
C ILE A 12 20.13 22.54 -16.56
N ASP A 13 19.36 23.48 -17.10
CA ASP A 13 19.70 24.88 -17.30
C ASP A 13 18.77 25.79 -16.45
N GLU A 14 18.90 27.10 -16.63
CA GLU A 14 18.11 28.11 -15.89
C GLU A 14 16.60 28.12 -16.23
N TYR A 15 16.18 27.40 -17.28
CA TYR A 15 14.80 27.34 -17.74
C TYR A 15 14.16 25.95 -17.54
N SER A 16 14.93 24.98 -17.08
CA SER A 16 14.50 23.59 -16.95
C SER A 16 14.68 23.06 -15.53
N ARG A 17 14.04 21.92 -15.28
CA ARG A 17 14.15 21.16 -14.04
C ARG A 17 14.64 19.77 -14.34
N GLY A 18 15.26 19.13 -13.36
CA GLY A 18 15.51 17.69 -13.43
C GLY A 18 14.20 16.94 -13.67
N ARG A 19 14.24 15.79 -14.35
CA ARG A 19 13.04 15.01 -14.68
C ARG A 19 12.19 14.61 -13.46
N CYS A 20 12.82 14.57 -12.29
CA CYS A 20 12.20 14.31 -11.00
C CYS A 20 11.36 15.48 -10.48
N GLY A 21 11.49 16.67 -11.07
CA GLY A 21 10.70 17.87 -10.80
C GLY A 21 11.22 18.76 -9.66
N THR A 22 12.36 18.41 -9.05
CA THR A 22 12.79 18.93 -7.74
C THR A 22 14.15 19.61 -7.74
N TYR A 23 14.88 19.56 -8.85
CA TYR A 23 16.20 20.19 -9.00
C TYR A 23 16.17 21.32 -10.02
N VAL A 24 16.82 22.43 -9.69
CA VAL A 24 16.96 23.64 -10.52
C VAL A 24 18.43 24.05 -10.63
N CYS A 25 18.79 24.74 -11.71
CA CYS A 25 20.13 25.29 -11.91
C CYS A 25 20.16 26.78 -11.52
N THR A 26 21.08 27.18 -10.63
CA THR A 26 21.27 28.57 -10.21
C THR A 26 22.60 29.13 -10.74
N GLY A 27 22.72 29.21 -12.06
CA GLY A 27 23.92 29.72 -12.75
C GLY A 27 25.08 28.72 -12.78
N ASP A 28 25.71 28.45 -11.64
CA ASP A 28 26.94 27.65 -11.54
C ASP A 28 26.76 26.30 -10.83
N THR A 29 25.57 26.04 -10.28
CA THR A 29 25.30 24.83 -9.49
C THR A 29 23.86 24.32 -9.65
N ILE A 30 23.68 23.02 -9.40
CA ILE A 30 22.36 22.38 -9.32
C ILE A 30 22.00 22.20 -7.85
N ILE A 31 20.90 22.81 -7.43
CA ILE A 31 20.38 22.77 -6.06
C ILE A 31 19.01 22.10 -6.01
N GLN A 32 18.59 21.76 -4.79
CA GLN A 32 17.18 21.49 -4.51
C GLN A 32 16.38 22.78 -4.77
N ASP A 33 15.25 22.65 -5.47
CA ASP A 33 14.31 23.74 -5.63
C ASP A 33 13.88 24.25 -4.23
N PRO A 34 14.04 25.55 -3.92
CA PRO A 34 13.73 26.12 -2.61
C PRO A 34 12.28 25.93 -2.16
N ASP A 35 11.35 25.70 -3.09
CA ASP A 35 9.94 25.44 -2.78
C ASP A 35 9.67 23.98 -2.37
N MET A 36 10.71 23.14 -2.29
CA MET A 36 10.59 21.73 -1.90
C MET A 36 10.79 21.54 -0.40
N GLY A 37 9.93 20.70 0.18
CA GLY A 37 10.08 20.22 1.55
C GLY A 37 9.22 18.97 1.76
N TYR A 38 9.10 18.50 3.01
CA TYR A 38 8.29 17.32 3.30
C TYR A 38 6.81 17.67 3.36
N LEU A 39 5.98 16.90 2.66
CA LEU A 39 4.52 17.05 2.64
C LEU A 39 3.85 16.45 3.87
N GLY A 40 4.53 15.53 4.56
CA GLY A 40 4.01 14.90 5.76
C GLY A 40 5.10 14.21 6.56
N ALA A 41 4.87 14.14 7.87
CA ALA A 41 5.72 13.43 8.81
C ALA A 41 4.84 12.69 9.82
N TYR A 42 4.88 11.36 9.81
CA TYR A 42 4.00 10.53 10.62
C TYR A 42 4.78 9.42 11.33
N PRO A 43 4.51 9.14 12.62
CA PRO A 43 5.15 8.04 13.31
C PRO A 43 4.67 6.72 12.70
N VAL A 44 5.60 5.79 12.54
CA VAL A 44 5.39 4.49 11.91
C VAL A 44 6.20 3.42 12.65
N SER A 45 5.73 2.18 12.67
CA SER A 45 6.63 1.06 12.99
C SER A 45 7.47 0.69 11.79
N ILE A 46 8.71 0.30 12.04
CA ILE A 46 9.65 -0.01 10.98
C ILE A 46 9.08 -1.05 10.00
N GLU A 47 8.34 -2.07 10.44
CA GLU A 47 7.79 -3.11 9.55
C GLU A 47 6.66 -2.65 8.64
N THR A 48 6.12 -1.44 8.84
CA THR A 48 5.20 -0.80 7.89
C THR A 48 5.98 -0.21 6.69
N ILE A 49 7.30 -0.12 6.80
CA ILE A 49 8.25 0.14 5.71
C ILE A 49 9.07 -1.14 5.57
N PRO A 50 8.81 -2.02 4.59
CA PRO A 50 9.10 -3.46 4.61
C PRO A 50 10.54 -3.87 5.00
N LEU A 51 10.88 -3.71 6.28
CA LEU A 51 12.17 -3.90 6.93
C LEU A 51 11.87 -4.75 8.15
N LEU A 52 12.30 -6.00 8.11
CA LEU A 52 11.91 -7.01 9.10
C LEU A 52 13.04 -7.40 10.03
N HIS A 53 14.29 -7.06 9.68
CA HIS A 53 15.52 -7.39 10.38
C HIS A 53 16.22 -6.14 10.92
N TYR A 54 15.56 -4.98 10.93
CA TYR A 54 16.10 -3.74 11.48
C TYR A 54 15.19 -3.19 12.59
N TYR A 55 15.68 -3.13 13.82
CA TYR A 55 14.95 -2.63 15.01
C TYR A 55 13.49 -3.12 15.09
N PRO A 56 13.20 -4.44 15.16
CA PRO A 56 11.81 -4.92 15.10
C PRO A 56 10.90 -4.23 16.13
N SER A 57 9.67 -3.91 15.74
CA SER A 57 8.69 -3.08 16.45
C SER A 57 9.11 -1.63 16.72
N GLY A 58 10.27 -1.20 16.22
CA GLY A 58 10.82 0.13 16.43
C GLY A 58 9.97 1.23 15.82
N LYS A 59 9.78 2.32 16.57
CA LYS A 59 9.02 3.50 16.15
C LYS A 59 9.96 4.49 15.45
N PHE A 60 9.64 4.85 14.22
CA PHE A 60 10.36 5.83 13.40
C PHE A 60 9.42 6.93 12.93
N LEU A 61 9.96 8.11 12.63
CA LEU A 61 9.21 9.16 11.97
C LEU A 61 9.37 9.01 10.45
N GLN A 62 8.33 8.54 9.79
CA GLN A 62 8.26 8.50 8.33
C GLN A 62 8.05 9.89 7.76
N VAL A 63 8.82 10.24 6.73
CA VAL A 63 8.64 11.46 5.94
C VAL A 63 8.51 11.15 4.45
N PHE A 64 7.82 12.03 3.72
CA PHE A 64 7.71 11.98 2.27
C PHE A 64 7.56 13.39 1.70
N GLY A 65 8.05 13.58 0.47
CA GLY A 65 7.89 14.80 -0.31
C GLY A 65 7.25 14.50 -1.67
N THR A 66 7.58 15.30 -2.68
CA THR A 66 7.22 15.05 -4.09
C THR A 66 8.41 14.51 -4.89
N GLY A 67 8.21 14.16 -6.15
CA GLY A 67 9.27 13.80 -7.08
C GLY A 67 9.65 12.31 -7.07
N CYS A 68 10.02 11.81 -8.24
CA CYS A 68 10.61 10.49 -8.44
C CYS A 68 11.52 10.51 -9.68
N ASN A 69 12.65 9.82 -9.61
CA ASN A 69 13.54 9.66 -10.76
C ASN A 69 13.03 8.63 -11.77
N PHE A 70 12.09 7.76 -11.37
CA PHE A 70 11.47 6.73 -12.21
C PHE A 70 10.01 7.09 -12.53
N GLN A 71 9.45 6.47 -13.56
CA GLN A 71 8.07 6.67 -14.06
C GLN A 71 7.26 5.36 -14.08
N CYS A 72 7.49 4.49 -13.10
CA CYS A 72 6.89 3.15 -12.99
C CYS A 72 5.37 3.14 -13.23
N SER A 73 4.91 2.24 -14.10
CA SER A 73 3.49 1.90 -14.24
C SER A 73 2.98 1.17 -12.99
N GLY A 74 1.81 1.54 -12.49
CA GLY A 74 1.20 0.88 -11.33
C GLY A 74 1.81 1.22 -9.96
N CYS A 75 2.71 2.20 -9.86
CA CYS A 75 3.26 2.63 -8.57
C CYS A 75 2.17 3.23 -7.66
N VAL A 76 2.03 2.67 -6.45
CA VAL A 76 1.04 3.12 -5.44
C VAL A 76 1.25 4.55 -4.97
N ALA A 77 2.46 5.09 -5.13
CA ALA A 77 2.80 6.43 -4.71
C ALA A 77 2.98 7.39 -5.90
N ARG A 78 2.65 6.96 -7.12
CA ARG A 78 2.80 7.77 -8.35
C ARG A 78 2.14 9.14 -8.18
N LEU A 79 0.90 9.18 -7.69
CA LEU A 79 0.15 10.42 -7.54
C LEU A 79 0.79 11.40 -6.54
N LEU A 80 1.40 10.89 -5.46
CA LEU A 80 2.15 11.71 -4.51
C LEU A 80 3.48 12.19 -5.11
N ALA A 81 4.11 11.35 -5.95
CA ALA A 81 5.40 11.64 -6.56
C ALA A 81 5.31 12.55 -7.80
N SER A 82 4.22 12.51 -8.57
CA SER A 82 4.04 13.30 -9.81
C SER A 82 3.54 14.72 -9.58
N GLY A 83 3.12 15.04 -8.36
CA GLY A 83 2.63 16.38 -8.01
C GLY A 83 3.72 17.44 -8.07
N LYS A 84 3.49 18.52 -8.81
CA LYS A 84 4.30 19.74 -8.68
C LYS A 84 3.95 20.38 -7.32
N SER A 85 4.95 20.51 -6.44
CA SER A 85 4.81 21.39 -5.28
C SER A 85 4.75 22.82 -5.82
N LEU A 86 3.64 23.51 -5.63
CA LEU A 86 3.44 24.91 -6.01
C LEU A 86 3.03 25.77 -4.79
N SER A 87 3.50 25.46 -3.55
CA SER A 87 3.26 26.35 -2.39
C SER A 87 3.99 25.97 -1.08
N SER A 88 4.04 26.95 -0.16
CA SER A 88 4.90 27.19 1.01
C SER A 88 4.64 26.41 2.32
N THR A 89 3.79 25.37 2.34
CA THR A 89 3.46 24.63 3.58
C THR A 89 4.13 23.27 3.62
N THR A 90 5.46 23.25 3.67
CA THR A 90 6.26 22.03 3.79
C THR A 90 7.01 22.02 5.12
N LEU A 91 7.31 20.82 5.63
CA LEU A 91 8.14 20.67 6.82
C LEU A 91 9.62 20.76 6.42
N THR A 92 10.37 21.55 7.18
CA THR A 92 11.84 21.61 7.07
C THR A 92 12.50 20.41 7.75
N PRO A 93 13.76 20.09 7.42
CA PRO A 93 14.54 19.09 8.16
C PRO A 93 14.55 19.29 9.68
N SER A 94 14.68 20.53 10.15
CA SER A 94 14.71 20.84 11.59
C SER A 94 13.39 20.54 12.27
N GLN A 95 12.26 20.91 11.64
CA GLN A 95 10.92 20.59 12.14
C GLN A 95 10.66 19.09 12.18
N VAL A 96 11.17 18.33 11.20
CA VAL A 96 11.09 16.87 11.21
C VAL A 96 11.86 16.27 12.38
N VAL A 97 13.09 16.74 12.63
CA VAL A 97 13.92 16.27 13.75
C VAL A 97 13.26 16.59 15.10
N GLU A 98 12.76 17.81 15.27
CA GLU A 98 12.02 18.21 16.48
C GLU A 98 10.79 17.32 16.70
N LYS A 99 10.01 17.06 15.64
CA LYS A 99 8.85 16.17 15.71
C LYS A 99 9.23 14.74 16.06
N ALA A 100 10.34 14.23 15.52
CA ALA A 100 10.80 12.86 15.81
C ALA A 100 11.15 12.70 17.28
N LEU A 101 11.83 13.70 17.86
CA LEU A 101 12.15 13.75 19.29
C LEU A 101 10.88 13.89 20.15
N GLN A 102 9.97 14.80 19.80
CA GLN A 102 8.70 14.99 20.52
C GLN A 102 7.80 13.75 20.52
N GLN A 103 7.97 12.86 19.55
CA GLN A 103 7.20 11.63 19.41
C GLN A 103 7.99 10.39 19.82
N ASP A 104 9.12 10.52 20.51
CA ASP A 104 9.94 9.40 21.00
C ASP A 104 10.27 8.39 19.89
N CYS A 105 10.58 8.88 18.69
CA CYS A 105 11.00 8.03 17.58
C CYS A 105 12.50 7.69 17.71
N LEU A 106 12.87 6.46 17.36
CA LEU A 106 14.26 6.00 17.29
C LEU A 106 15.04 6.69 16.15
N GLY A 107 14.33 7.18 15.14
CA GLY A 107 14.93 7.71 13.94
C GLY A 107 13.93 8.29 12.96
N VAL A 108 14.44 8.71 11.82
CA VAL A 108 13.69 9.22 10.67
C VAL A 108 13.87 8.30 9.47
N VAL A 109 12.83 8.20 8.65
CA VAL A 109 12.85 7.33 7.47
C VAL A 109 12.13 7.99 6.29
N SER A 110 12.84 8.14 5.16
CA SER A 110 12.27 8.69 3.92
C SER A 110 11.65 7.57 3.07
N THR A 111 10.36 7.65 2.77
CA THR A 111 9.65 6.63 1.97
C THR A 111 8.44 7.24 1.23
N LEU A 112 7.65 6.41 0.53
CA LEU A 112 6.57 6.78 -0.41
C LEU A 112 7.06 7.45 -1.70
N ASN A 113 7.97 8.41 -1.63
CA ASN A 113 8.64 9.00 -2.79
C ASN A 113 10.10 8.53 -2.88
N GLU A 114 10.86 9.09 -3.82
CA GLU A 114 12.25 8.70 -4.06
C GLU A 114 13.23 9.65 -3.36
N PRO A 115 14.07 9.17 -2.41
CA PRO A 115 15.12 9.96 -1.79
C PRO A 115 16.11 10.57 -2.79
N ALA A 116 16.43 9.89 -3.91
CA ALA A 116 17.26 10.45 -4.98
C ALA A 116 16.63 11.64 -5.72
N ALA A 117 15.30 11.82 -5.64
CA ALA A 117 14.65 13.03 -6.12
C ALA A 117 14.75 14.18 -5.10
N ASN A 118 15.08 13.91 -3.84
CA ASN A 118 15.19 14.92 -2.79
C ASN A 118 16.51 14.80 -2.03
N TYR A 119 17.59 14.41 -2.73
CA TYR A 119 18.89 14.09 -2.12
C TYR A 119 19.40 15.18 -1.19
N TYR A 120 19.42 16.46 -1.60
CA TYR A 120 19.95 17.53 -0.75
C TYR A 120 19.07 17.77 0.48
N LEU A 121 17.74 17.77 0.32
CA LEU A 121 16.80 17.87 1.44
C LEU A 121 16.93 16.68 2.41
N PHE A 122 17.11 15.46 1.89
CA PHE A 122 17.29 14.25 2.68
C PHE A 122 18.66 14.19 3.36
N ARG A 123 19.72 14.65 2.68
CA ARG A 123 21.07 14.82 3.25
C ARG A 123 21.02 15.75 4.45
N ASP A 124 20.36 16.90 4.32
CA ASP A 124 20.29 17.89 5.40
C ASP A 124 19.48 17.36 6.60
N LEU A 125 18.42 16.60 6.33
CA LEU A 125 17.70 15.84 7.37
C LEU A 125 18.59 14.80 8.04
N ALA A 126 19.35 14.02 7.26
CA ALA A 126 20.21 12.97 7.79
C ALA A 126 21.29 13.53 8.73
N VAL A 127 21.93 14.64 8.33
CA VAL A 127 22.93 15.34 9.16
C VAL A 127 22.29 15.80 10.47
N GLN A 128 21.19 16.55 10.41
CA GLN A 128 20.53 17.09 11.60
C GLN A 128 19.98 16.00 12.53
N ALA A 129 19.46 14.91 11.97
CA ALA A 129 18.98 13.76 12.74
C ALA A 129 20.15 13.08 13.49
N LYS A 130 21.27 12.84 12.81
CA LYS A 130 22.46 12.23 13.43
C LYS A 130 23.07 13.10 14.53
N GLU A 131 23.07 14.43 14.36
CA GLU A 131 23.49 15.37 15.42
C GLU A 131 22.64 15.25 16.70
N LYS A 132 21.41 14.73 16.61
CA LYS A 132 20.51 14.46 17.74
C LYS A 132 20.50 13.00 18.18
N GLY A 133 21.36 12.16 17.62
CA GLY A 133 21.43 10.72 17.94
C GLY A 133 20.28 9.88 17.36
N LEU A 134 19.54 10.42 16.39
CA LEU A 134 18.49 9.69 15.69
C LEU A 134 19.08 8.82 14.58
N LEU A 135 18.51 7.62 14.40
CA LEU A 135 18.81 6.76 13.25
C LEU A 135 18.22 7.35 11.96
N VAL A 136 18.85 7.06 10.83
CA VAL A 136 18.42 7.57 9.53
C VAL A 136 18.38 6.45 8.50
N GLY A 137 17.30 6.37 7.73
CA GLY A 137 17.23 5.44 6.60
C GLY A 137 16.20 5.84 5.55
N CYS A 138 16.06 5.01 4.51
CA CYS A 138 15.08 5.26 3.47
C CYS A 138 14.65 4.01 2.69
N SER A 139 13.53 4.13 1.97
CA SER A 139 13.14 3.23 0.88
C SER A 139 13.45 3.90 -0.45
N THR A 140 14.20 3.26 -1.35
CA THR A 140 14.70 3.89 -2.57
C THR A 140 14.77 2.93 -3.76
N ASN A 141 14.69 3.46 -4.99
CA ASN A 141 15.06 2.75 -6.21
C ASN A 141 16.58 2.50 -6.31
N CYS A 142 17.38 3.12 -5.44
CA CYS A 142 18.84 2.98 -5.34
C CYS A 142 19.59 3.27 -6.65
N TYR A 143 19.09 4.22 -7.45
CA TYR A 143 19.64 4.58 -8.77
C TYR A 143 20.60 5.79 -8.71
N PHE A 144 21.32 5.93 -7.59
CA PHE A 144 22.28 7.01 -7.35
C PHE A 144 23.53 6.85 -8.20
N THR A 145 24.20 7.97 -8.51
CA THR A 145 25.60 7.90 -8.98
C THR A 145 26.49 7.38 -7.86
N GLU A 146 27.63 6.80 -8.21
CA GLU A 146 28.57 6.27 -7.21
C GLU A 146 29.04 7.35 -6.21
N GLU A 147 29.31 8.57 -6.70
CA GLU A 147 29.70 9.70 -5.85
C GLU A 147 28.60 10.06 -4.84
N THR A 148 27.35 10.17 -5.30
CA THR A 148 26.23 10.54 -4.43
C THR A 148 25.91 9.43 -3.44
N LEU A 149 25.95 8.17 -3.87
CA LEU A 149 25.75 7.03 -2.98
C LEU A 149 26.82 6.97 -1.88
N ASN A 150 28.09 7.18 -2.22
CA ASN A 150 29.19 7.16 -1.25
C ASN A 150 29.02 8.23 -0.16
N LYS A 151 28.53 9.42 -0.53
CA LYS A 151 28.22 10.50 0.43
C LYS A 151 27.01 10.13 1.28
N LEU A 152 25.94 9.64 0.66
CA LEU A 152 24.71 9.28 1.36
C LEU A 152 24.90 8.09 2.31
N GLY A 153 25.64 7.07 1.89
CA GLY A 153 25.87 5.84 2.65
C GLY A 153 26.61 6.08 3.98
N GLN A 154 27.34 7.20 4.11
CA GLN A 154 27.96 7.61 5.39
C GLN A 154 26.94 8.21 6.36
N LEU A 155 25.80 8.68 5.84
CA LEU A 155 24.78 9.39 6.59
C LEU A 155 23.56 8.53 6.96
N VAL A 156 23.41 7.35 6.37
CA VAL A 156 22.30 6.43 6.65
C VAL A 156 22.75 5.19 7.41
N ASP A 157 21.84 4.60 8.18
CA ASP A 157 22.08 3.40 8.98
C ASP A 157 21.41 2.16 8.35
N PHE A 158 20.35 2.37 7.55
CA PHE A 158 19.61 1.34 6.85
C PHE A 158 18.95 1.82 5.55
N MET A 159 18.71 0.91 4.61
CA MET A 159 17.93 1.14 3.40
C MET A 159 17.07 -0.09 3.03
N ASN A 160 15.84 0.16 2.56
CA ASN A 160 15.10 -0.79 1.73
C ASN A 160 15.29 -0.44 0.25
N VAL A 161 15.78 -1.38 -0.56
CA VAL A 161 16.00 -1.16 -1.99
C VAL A 161 14.90 -1.83 -2.81
N GLY A 162 14.05 -1.03 -3.46
CA GLY A 162 12.94 -1.49 -4.28
C GLY A 162 13.37 -1.82 -5.71
N ILE A 163 13.84 -3.05 -5.93
CA ILE A 163 14.29 -3.61 -7.20
C ILE A 163 13.08 -3.83 -8.14
N LYS A 164 13.22 -3.42 -9.40
CA LYS A 164 12.13 -3.53 -10.41
C LYS A 164 12.18 -4.83 -11.21
N GLY A 165 13.30 -5.53 -11.14
CA GLY A 165 13.63 -6.71 -11.92
C GLY A 165 15.15 -6.87 -12.01
N TYR A 166 15.64 -7.93 -12.64
CA TYR A 166 17.07 -8.07 -12.93
C TYR A 166 17.42 -7.48 -14.31
N SER A 167 16.51 -7.59 -15.26
CA SER A 167 16.73 -7.19 -16.65
C SER A 167 16.58 -5.69 -16.87
N ASP A 168 17.35 -5.15 -17.83
CA ASP A 168 17.19 -3.77 -18.29
C ASP A 168 15.77 -3.48 -18.79
N ARG A 169 15.06 -4.48 -19.34
CA ARG A 169 13.65 -4.34 -19.78
C ARG A 169 12.75 -3.83 -18.66
N SER A 170 12.90 -4.35 -17.44
CA SER A 170 12.11 -3.93 -16.28
C SER A 170 12.37 -2.47 -15.91
N TYR A 171 13.61 -2.01 -16.08
CA TYR A 171 14.03 -0.63 -15.83
C TYR A 171 13.61 0.33 -16.95
N ILE A 172 13.68 -0.10 -18.21
CA ILE A 172 13.20 0.65 -19.37
C ILE A 172 11.70 0.94 -19.24
N SER A 173 10.92 -0.02 -18.73
CA SER A 173 9.49 0.18 -18.43
C SER A 173 9.24 1.23 -17.33
N CYS A 174 10.24 1.47 -16.47
CA CYS A 174 10.25 2.52 -15.45
C CYS A 174 10.88 3.83 -15.95
N GLY A 175 11.28 3.90 -17.23
CA GLY A 175 11.84 5.08 -17.87
C GLY A 175 13.35 5.30 -17.64
N VAL A 176 14.10 4.27 -17.22
CA VAL A 176 15.57 4.33 -17.04
C VAL A 176 16.27 3.19 -17.78
N PRO A 177 17.53 3.35 -18.23
CA PRO A 177 18.10 2.48 -19.25
C PRO A 177 18.56 1.10 -18.74
N SER A 178 18.93 0.96 -17.46
CA SER A 178 19.55 -0.27 -16.99
C SER A 178 19.24 -0.60 -15.54
N SER A 179 19.32 -1.88 -15.19
CA SER A 179 19.27 -2.37 -13.81
C SER A 179 20.63 -2.30 -13.10
N ALA A 180 21.74 -2.28 -13.84
CA ALA A 180 23.09 -2.46 -13.32
C ALA A 180 23.47 -1.50 -12.17
N PRO A 181 23.10 -0.20 -12.22
CA PRO A 181 23.42 0.69 -11.12
C PRO A 181 22.80 0.29 -9.77
N VAL A 182 21.63 -0.33 -9.77
CA VAL A 182 20.95 -0.75 -8.54
C VAL A 182 21.77 -1.83 -7.83
N PHE A 183 22.17 -2.89 -8.54
CA PHE A 183 22.95 -3.98 -7.93
C PHE A 183 24.35 -3.53 -7.51
N ARG A 184 25.02 -2.69 -8.33
CA ARG A 184 26.29 -2.05 -7.95
C ARG A 184 26.14 -1.27 -6.64
N ASN A 185 25.07 -0.49 -6.51
CA ASN A 185 24.82 0.34 -5.34
C ASN A 185 24.43 -0.50 -4.11
N ILE A 186 23.66 -1.59 -4.26
CA ILE A 186 23.38 -2.54 -3.17
C ILE A 186 24.69 -3.12 -2.61
N SER A 187 25.58 -3.61 -3.49
CA SER A 187 26.89 -4.15 -3.09
C SER A 187 27.69 -3.11 -2.33
N ARG A 188 27.74 -1.87 -2.86
CA ARG A 188 28.49 -0.79 -2.22
C ARG A 188 27.94 -0.41 -0.83
N LEU A 189 26.62 -0.36 -0.67
CA LEU A 189 25.98 -0.08 0.62
C LEU A 189 26.28 -1.18 1.64
N PHE A 190 26.26 -2.44 1.20
CA PHE A 190 26.62 -3.59 2.04
C PHE A 190 28.08 -3.50 2.51
N ASP A 191 29.03 -3.20 1.61
CA ASP A 191 30.45 -2.99 1.94
C ASP A 191 30.67 -1.83 2.93
N MET A 192 29.81 -0.81 2.89
CA MET A 192 29.84 0.33 3.79
C MET A 192 29.22 0.05 5.18
N GLY A 193 28.63 -1.14 5.39
CA GLY A 193 28.00 -1.52 6.66
C GLY A 193 26.61 -0.94 6.89
N VAL A 194 25.98 -0.39 5.84
CA VAL A 194 24.57 0.01 5.86
C VAL A 194 23.72 -1.26 5.95
N HIS A 195 22.69 -1.28 6.80
CA HIS A 195 21.75 -2.41 6.80
C HIS A 195 20.87 -2.36 5.56
N VAL A 196 21.02 -3.33 4.67
CA VAL A 196 20.25 -3.38 3.42
C VAL A 196 19.25 -4.53 3.49
N GLU A 197 17.99 -4.20 3.20
CA GLU A 197 17.00 -5.19 2.80
C GLU A 197 16.50 -4.84 1.40
N THR A 198 16.05 -5.84 0.64
CA THR A 198 15.65 -5.66 -0.75
C THR A 198 14.22 -6.07 -0.95
N SER A 199 13.47 -5.29 -1.73
CA SER A 199 12.13 -5.65 -2.16
C SER A 199 12.08 -5.79 -3.69
N VAL A 200 11.31 -6.74 -4.19
CA VAL A 200 11.13 -6.98 -5.63
C VAL A 200 9.67 -7.19 -5.95
N VAL A 201 9.18 -6.52 -6.99
CA VAL A 201 7.79 -6.68 -7.45
C VAL A 201 7.64 -7.96 -8.26
N TYR A 202 6.74 -8.83 -7.81
CA TYR A 202 6.34 -10.01 -8.58
C TYR A 202 5.03 -9.75 -9.31
N SER A 203 5.09 -9.75 -10.64
CA SER A 203 3.96 -9.63 -11.57
C SER A 203 3.92 -10.88 -12.43
N ARG A 204 2.72 -11.34 -12.83
CA ARG A 204 2.62 -12.51 -13.71
C ARG A 204 3.45 -12.29 -14.99
N GLY A 205 4.32 -13.23 -15.31
CA GLY A 205 5.21 -13.18 -16.48
C GLY A 205 6.61 -12.58 -16.23
N ASN A 206 6.96 -12.18 -14.99
CA ASN A 206 8.32 -11.75 -14.64
C ASN A 206 9.05 -12.73 -13.68
N GLU A 207 8.59 -13.97 -13.54
CA GLU A 207 9.11 -14.97 -12.60
C GLU A 207 10.63 -15.16 -12.75
N THR A 208 11.11 -15.34 -13.98
CA THR A 208 12.55 -15.50 -14.28
C THR A 208 13.36 -14.27 -13.86
N ASP A 209 12.77 -13.08 -13.99
CA ASP A 209 13.43 -11.83 -13.61
C ASP A 209 13.57 -11.73 -12.09
N VAL A 210 12.52 -12.12 -11.34
CA VAL A 210 12.53 -12.15 -9.87
C VAL A 210 13.50 -13.20 -9.33
N ILE A 211 13.59 -14.38 -9.95
CA ILE A 211 14.57 -15.42 -9.57
C ILE A 211 16.00 -14.89 -9.74
N LYS A 212 16.30 -14.22 -10.86
CA LYS A 212 17.61 -13.61 -11.09
C LYS A 212 17.93 -12.47 -10.11
N VAL A 213 16.92 -11.76 -9.61
CA VAL A 213 17.13 -10.80 -8.51
C VAL A 213 17.62 -11.52 -7.26
N ALA A 214 17.02 -12.65 -6.88
CA ALA A 214 17.47 -13.42 -5.72
C ALA A 214 18.88 -14.00 -5.91
N GLU A 215 19.22 -14.48 -7.11
CA GLU A 215 20.59 -14.90 -7.48
C GLU A 215 21.58 -13.74 -7.30
N ALA A 216 21.31 -12.58 -7.89
CA ALA A 216 22.18 -11.42 -7.83
C ALA A 216 22.32 -10.83 -6.41
N VAL A 217 21.27 -10.89 -5.59
CA VAL A 217 21.34 -10.51 -4.17
C VAL A 217 22.16 -11.53 -3.38
N SER A 218 21.99 -12.83 -3.66
CA SER A 218 22.79 -13.89 -3.04
C SER A 218 24.29 -13.77 -3.34
N ASP A 219 24.66 -13.31 -4.54
CA ASP A 219 26.06 -13.05 -4.91
C ASP A 219 26.71 -11.96 -4.04
N ILE A 220 25.91 -11.04 -3.50
CA ILE A 220 26.35 -10.02 -2.53
C ILE A 220 26.37 -10.64 -1.13
N SER A 221 25.24 -11.18 -0.69
CA SER A 221 25.15 -12.04 0.50
C SER A 221 23.78 -12.76 0.55
N PRO A 222 23.74 -14.08 0.80
CA PRO A 222 22.48 -14.82 0.96
C PRO A 222 21.69 -14.38 2.19
N THR A 223 22.32 -13.66 3.13
CA THR A 223 21.68 -13.19 4.36
C THR A 223 20.88 -11.90 4.17
N ILE A 224 20.99 -11.22 3.02
CA ILE A 224 20.20 -10.02 2.71
C ILE A 224 18.74 -10.43 2.50
N PRO A 225 17.79 -9.91 3.28
CA PRO A 225 16.37 -10.23 3.10
C PRO A 225 15.84 -9.79 1.73
N VAL A 226 15.03 -10.67 1.12
CA VAL A 226 14.28 -10.40 -0.12
C VAL A 226 12.79 -10.41 0.18
N GLN A 227 12.16 -9.25 0.11
CA GLN A 227 10.71 -9.08 0.20
C GLN A 227 10.08 -9.15 -1.19
N VAL A 228 9.34 -10.22 -1.48
CA VAL A 228 8.49 -10.34 -2.66
C VAL A 228 7.24 -9.50 -2.43
N MET A 229 7.08 -8.48 -3.25
CA MET A 229 5.90 -7.62 -3.30
C MET A 229 4.96 -8.16 -4.37
N ARG A 230 3.93 -8.93 -3.97
CA ARG A 230 2.91 -9.38 -4.93
C ARG A 230 2.27 -8.16 -5.58
N PHE A 231 2.33 -8.10 -6.91
CA PHE A 231 1.88 -6.95 -7.68
C PHE A 231 0.38 -6.78 -7.57
N ILE A 232 -0.05 -5.56 -7.23
CA ILE A 232 -1.46 -5.19 -7.16
C ILE A 232 -1.71 -4.12 -8.24
N PRO A 233 -2.61 -4.37 -9.21
CA PRO A 233 -2.73 -3.54 -10.41
C PRO A 233 -3.51 -2.25 -10.12
N PHE A 234 -2.77 -1.15 -9.99
CA PHE A 234 -3.30 0.21 -9.85
C PHE A 234 -3.06 1.05 -11.11
N GLY A 235 -3.75 2.19 -11.19
CA GLY A 235 -3.65 3.12 -12.31
C GLY A 235 -4.16 2.48 -13.58
N ASP A 236 -3.30 2.42 -14.59
CA ASP A 236 -3.61 1.82 -15.90
C ASP A 236 -3.13 0.36 -16.01
N ALA A 237 -2.68 -0.25 -14.91
CA ALA A 237 -2.22 -1.63 -14.91
C ALA A 237 -3.39 -2.61 -15.13
N PRO A 238 -3.26 -3.56 -16.07
CA PRO A 238 -4.24 -4.62 -16.31
C PRO A 238 -4.32 -5.60 -15.13
N ILE A 239 -5.52 -6.14 -14.87
CA ILE A 239 -5.78 -7.07 -13.77
C ILE A 239 -5.08 -8.43 -13.96
N GLU A 240 -4.82 -8.80 -15.21
CA GLU A 240 -4.20 -10.06 -15.61
C GLU A 240 -2.73 -10.18 -15.17
N LEU A 241 -2.11 -9.06 -14.80
CA LEU A 241 -0.76 -9.03 -14.25
C LEU A 241 -0.70 -9.39 -12.75
N GLU A 242 -1.84 -9.36 -12.05
CA GLU A 242 -1.90 -9.73 -10.63
C GLU A 242 -1.66 -11.25 -10.46
N PRO A 243 -0.56 -11.66 -9.78
CA PRO A 243 -0.41 -13.04 -9.38
C PRO A 243 -1.41 -13.38 -8.26
N SER A 244 -1.89 -14.62 -8.23
CA SER A 244 -2.60 -15.15 -7.07
C SER A 244 -1.67 -15.24 -5.86
N VAL A 245 -2.26 -15.37 -4.67
CA VAL A 245 -1.48 -15.61 -3.45
C VAL A 245 -0.69 -16.91 -3.57
N GLY A 246 -1.31 -17.99 -4.07
CA GLY A 246 -0.63 -19.27 -4.28
C GLY A 246 0.51 -19.22 -5.29
N GLU A 247 0.36 -18.50 -6.42
CA GLU A 247 1.44 -18.27 -7.39
C GLU A 247 2.65 -17.59 -6.72
N ALA A 248 2.40 -16.56 -5.90
CA ALA A 248 3.45 -15.83 -5.21
C ALA A 248 4.11 -16.65 -4.08
N GLU A 249 3.34 -17.49 -3.37
CA GLU A 249 3.86 -18.42 -2.36
C GLU A 249 4.80 -19.46 -3.00
N SER A 250 4.42 -19.99 -4.16
CA SER A 250 5.26 -20.91 -4.93
C SER A 250 6.57 -20.25 -5.38
N LEU A 251 6.52 -19.03 -5.90
CA LEU A 251 7.72 -18.29 -6.30
C LEU A 251 8.67 -18.08 -5.11
N CYS A 252 8.13 -17.73 -3.93
CA CYS A 252 8.96 -17.55 -2.74
C CYS A 252 9.71 -18.83 -2.34
N ALA A 253 9.10 -20.01 -2.53
CA ALA A 253 9.78 -21.28 -2.30
C ALA A 253 10.96 -21.49 -3.26
N ASP A 254 10.87 -21.00 -4.50
CA ASP A 254 11.99 -21.03 -5.45
C ASP A 254 13.12 -20.06 -5.07
N LEU A 255 12.79 -18.84 -4.61
CA LEU A 255 13.80 -17.86 -4.20
C LEU A 255 14.63 -18.31 -2.98
N ARG A 256 14.03 -19.10 -2.08
CA ARG A 256 14.72 -19.66 -0.88
C ARG A 256 15.84 -20.64 -1.21
N LYS A 257 15.98 -21.05 -2.46
CA LYS A 257 17.13 -21.84 -2.93
C LYS A 257 18.41 -21.00 -3.03
N TYR A 258 18.28 -19.67 -3.03
CA TYR A 258 19.38 -18.72 -3.23
C TYR A 258 19.62 -17.84 -2.00
N VAL A 259 18.55 -17.30 -1.38
CA VAL A 259 18.65 -16.41 -0.22
C VAL A 259 17.97 -17.00 1.02
N ASP A 260 18.51 -16.72 2.19
CA ASP A 260 18.09 -17.30 3.47
C ASP A 260 16.70 -16.80 3.91
N TYR A 261 16.38 -15.54 3.58
CA TYR A 261 15.19 -14.85 4.10
C TYR A 261 14.35 -14.27 2.96
N VAL A 262 13.27 -15.00 2.63
CA VAL A 262 12.27 -14.57 1.65
C VAL A 262 10.94 -14.32 2.35
N TYR A 263 10.38 -13.13 2.12
CA TYR A 263 9.11 -12.68 2.68
C TYR A 263 8.09 -12.35 1.61
N LEU A 264 6.82 -12.69 1.83
CA LEU A 264 5.74 -12.36 0.89
C LEU A 264 4.80 -11.29 1.45
N PHE A 265 4.81 -10.13 0.81
CA PHE A 265 3.92 -9.02 1.12
C PHE A 265 2.72 -8.97 0.17
N ASN A 266 1.69 -8.21 0.57
CA ASN A 266 0.41 -8.07 -0.14
C ASN A 266 -0.39 -9.38 -0.28
N SER A 267 -0.12 -10.37 0.58
CA SER A 267 -0.78 -11.67 0.58
C SER A 267 -1.38 -11.98 1.96
N PRO A 268 -2.57 -11.45 2.29
CA PRO A 268 -3.13 -11.57 3.63
C PRO A 268 -3.38 -13.04 4.01
N GLY A 269 -2.96 -13.41 5.22
CA GLY A 269 -3.05 -14.77 5.75
C GLY A 269 -2.00 -15.76 5.24
N THR A 270 -0.98 -15.29 4.51
CA THR A 270 0.21 -16.11 4.21
C THR A 270 1.10 -16.25 5.46
N GLU A 271 1.72 -17.41 5.62
CA GLU A 271 2.75 -17.63 6.66
C GLU A 271 4.12 -17.05 6.27
N LEU A 272 4.30 -16.65 5.00
CA LEU A 272 5.56 -16.14 4.48
C LEU A 272 5.91 -14.72 4.94
N LEU A 273 5.18 -14.14 5.90
CA LEU A 273 5.62 -12.96 6.65
C LEU A 273 6.42 -13.32 7.91
N ASN A 274 6.34 -14.59 8.34
CA ASN A 274 7.06 -15.08 9.50
C ASN A 274 8.56 -15.22 9.20
N THR A 275 9.39 -15.07 10.22
CA THR A 275 10.81 -15.48 10.13
C THR A 275 10.94 -16.93 10.56
N TYR A 276 11.49 -17.76 9.70
CA TYR A 276 11.90 -19.13 10.01
C TYR A 276 13.43 -19.23 10.05
N CYS A 277 13.94 -20.18 10.83
CA CYS A 277 15.36 -20.53 10.80
C CYS A 277 15.70 -21.15 9.44
N PRO A 278 16.70 -20.64 8.70
CA PRO A 278 17.06 -21.19 7.39
C PRO A 278 17.72 -22.59 7.49
N GLU A 279 18.18 -23.01 8.67
CA GLU A 279 18.85 -24.31 8.86
C GLU A 279 17.90 -25.43 9.28
N CYS A 280 17.04 -25.20 10.27
CA CYS A 280 16.15 -26.23 10.81
C CYS A 280 14.66 -26.01 10.50
N GLY A 281 14.29 -24.87 9.92
CA GLY A 281 12.90 -24.53 9.59
C GLY A 281 12.03 -24.10 10.77
N SER A 282 12.56 -24.01 11.99
CA SER A 282 11.80 -23.57 13.16
C SER A 282 11.30 -22.13 13.02
N LEU A 283 10.07 -21.88 13.47
CA LEU A 283 9.48 -20.54 13.54
C LEU A 283 10.19 -19.69 14.61
N LEU A 284 10.76 -18.55 14.22
CA LEU A 284 11.47 -17.63 15.12
C LEU A 284 10.66 -16.38 15.45
N ALA A 285 9.91 -15.86 14.47
CA ALA A 285 9.05 -14.70 14.66
C ALA A 285 7.77 -14.84 13.85
N GLU A 286 6.64 -14.77 14.53
CA GLU A 286 5.32 -14.75 13.90
C GLU A 286 4.92 -13.31 13.57
N ARG A 287 4.45 -13.08 12.34
CA ARG A 287 3.95 -11.79 11.87
C ARG A 287 2.59 -11.92 11.20
N GLU A 288 1.83 -10.84 11.29
CA GLU A 288 0.55 -10.68 10.61
C GLU A 288 0.64 -9.58 9.55
N PHE A 289 -0.22 -9.69 8.53
CA PHE A 289 -0.35 -8.67 7.50
C PHE A 289 -0.90 -7.38 8.09
N TYR A 290 -0.19 -6.26 7.86
CA TYR A 290 -0.55 -4.96 8.45
C TYR A 290 -0.91 -3.88 7.40
N GLY A 291 -1.48 -4.33 6.28
CA GLY A 291 -1.80 -3.50 5.12
C GLY A 291 -0.74 -3.60 4.02
N PRO A 292 -0.96 -2.92 2.88
CA PRO A 292 -0.05 -3.01 1.74
C PRO A 292 1.38 -2.66 2.14
N MET A 293 2.33 -3.57 1.81
CA MET A 293 3.75 -3.48 2.16
C MET A 293 4.05 -3.36 3.67
N GLY A 294 3.09 -3.65 4.54
CA GLY A 294 3.26 -3.62 5.99
C GLY A 294 3.03 -4.97 6.64
N SER A 295 3.77 -5.24 7.71
CA SER A 295 3.56 -6.40 8.58
C SER A 295 3.69 -6.01 10.04
N ARG A 296 3.27 -6.87 10.96
CA ARG A 296 3.46 -6.67 12.41
C ARG A 296 3.84 -7.95 13.12
N PRO A 297 4.82 -7.91 14.04
CA PRO A 297 5.04 -9.00 14.98
C PRO A 297 3.80 -9.25 15.84
N VAL A 298 3.40 -10.51 15.93
CA VAL A 298 2.31 -10.94 16.83
C VAL A 298 2.76 -10.87 18.29
N LYS A 299 4.05 -11.15 18.54
CA LYS A 299 4.71 -11.06 19.84
C LYS A 299 6.09 -10.40 19.68
N PRO A 300 6.66 -9.79 20.74
CA PRO A 300 8.03 -9.28 20.69
C PRO A 300 9.04 -10.37 20.31
N TRP A 301 9.83 -10.14 19.27
CA TRP A 301 10.90 -11.04 18.85
C TRP A 301 12.20 -10.71 19.57
N ILE A 302 12.39 -11.26 20.78
CA ILE A 302 13.48 -10.86 21.68
C ILE A 302 14.74 -11.74 21.60
N ASN A 303 14.67 -12.90 20.95
CA ASN A 303 15.81 -13.78 20.74
C ASN A 303 15.97 -14.08 19.24
N TYR A 304 17.10 -13.67 18.68
CA TYR A 304 17.43 -13.84 17.26
C TYR A 304 18.19 -15.13 16.97
N THR A 305 18.48 -15.93 18.00
CA THR A 305 19.18 -17.22 17.86
C THR A 305 18.20 -18.37 18.01
N CYS A 306 18.17 -19.24 17.01
CA CYS A 306 17.40 -20.47 17.02
C CYS A 306 18.02 -21.50 17.97
N ASP A 307 17.21 -22.44 18.45
CA ASP A 307 17.67 -23.56 19.29
C ASP A 307 18.72 -24.46 18.59
N CYS A 308 18.81 -24.44 17.26
CA CYS A 308 19.86 -25.14 16.52
C CYS A 308 21.21 -24.40 16.48
N GLY A 309 21.29 -23.20 17.06
CA GLY A 309 22.48 -22.35 17.10
C GLY A 309 22.56 -21.29 16.00
N LYS A 310 21.70 -21.34 14.97
CA LYS A 310 21.67 -20.33 13.91
C LYS A 310 21.15 -18.98 14.42
N THR A 311 21.94 -17.94 14.26
CA THR A 311 21.53 -16.55 14.51
C THR A 311 21.05 -15.88 13.23
N VAL A 312 19.90 -15.23 13.30
CA VAL A 312 19.33 -14.41 12.22
C VAL A 312 19.98 -13.01 12.23
N PRO A 313 20.37 -12.43 11.09
CA PRO A 313 21.05 -11.14 11.00
C PRO A 313 20.11 -9.96 11.27
N VAL A 314 19.66 -9.84 12.52
CA VAL A 314 18.85 -8.70 12.98
C VAL A 314 19.76 -7.62 13.55
N LYS A 315 19.59 -6.38 13.10
CA LYS A 315 20.28 -5.21 13.64
C LYS A 315 19.38 -4.43 14.58
N GLY A 316 19.94 -4.00 15.71
CA GLY A 316 19.23 -3.27 16.75
C GLY A 316 18.49 -4.17 17.73
N THR A 317 17.72 -3.55 18.62
CA THR A 317 16.94 -4.24 19.66
C THR A 317 15.45 -4.10 19.40
N THR A 318 14.70 -5.15 19.65
CA THR A 318 13.25 -5.12 19.53
C THR A 318 12.63 -4.17 20.54
N ALA A 319 11.75 -3.29 20.08
CA ALA A 319 11.01 -2.41 20.96
C ALA A 319 10.05 -3.23 21.83
N VAL A 320 10.07 -2.96 23.14
CA VAL A 320 9.19 -3.62 24.13
C VAL A 320 7.77 -3.04 24.04
N GLU A 321 7.66 -1.73 23.83
CA GLU A 321 6.39 -1.05 23.63
C GLU A 321 5.95 -1.12 22.18
N ARG A 322 4.73 -1.61 21.96
CA ARG A 322 4.13 -1.68 20.62
C ARG A 322 3.56 -0.33 20.25
N PHE A 323 4.09 0.28 19.18
CA PHE A 323 3.49 1.45 18.57
C PHE A 323 2.52 1.04 17.45
N ASN A 324 1.24 1.42 17.55
CA ASN A 324 0.24 1.19 16.50
C ASN A 324 -0.09 2.51 15.79
N GLU A 325 -0.04 2.53 14.46
CA GLU A 325 -0.48 3.72 13.72
C GLU A 325 -2.00 3.85 13.73
N GLU A 326 -2.51 5.05 13.96
CA GLU A 326 -3.94 5.37 13.92
C GLU A 326 -4.42 5.75 12.52
N GLY A 327 -5.71 5.55 12.24
CA GLY A 327 -6.35 5.87 10.95
C GLY A 327 -5.53 5.55 9.69
N PHE A 328 -5.27 6.57 8.88
CA PHE A 328 -4.44 6.47 7.67
C PHE A 328 -2.94 6.71 7.90
N MET A 329 -2.53 7.00 9.14
CA MET A 329 -1.16 7.40 9.43
C MET A 329 -0.17 6.27 9.17
N GLY A 330 1.03 6.66 8.70
CA GLY A 330 2.16 5.78 8.48
C GLY A 330 2.02 4.81 7.30
N GLY A 331 3.16 4.41 6.77
CA GLY A 331 3.28 3.52 5.62
C GLY A 331 2.58 4.03 4.37
N TYR A 332 2.19 3.08 3.52
CA TYR A 332 1.47 3.32 2.27
C TYR A 332 -0.05 3.50 2.46
N ARG A 333 -0.54 3.68 3.70
CA ARG A 333 -1.96 3.98 3.94
C ARG A 333 -2.31 5.41 3.58
N ILE A 334 -1.37 6.34 3.69
CA ILE A 334 -1.55 7.73 3.22
C ILE A 334 -1.86 7.75 1.71
N SER A 335 -1.16 6.95 0.90
CA SER A 335 -1.48 6.89 -0.54
C SER A 335 -2.86 6.29 -0.83
N ARG A 336 -3.40 5.45 0.07
CA ARG A 336 -4.79 4.97 0.00
C ARG A 336 -5.78 6.07 0.31
N ALA A 337 -5.58 6.83 1.37
CA ALA A 337 -6.41 7.98 1.68
C ALA A 337 -6.45 8.96 0.50
N PHE A 338 -5.29 9.23 -0.11
CA PHE A 338 -5.19 10.02 -1.32
C PHE A 338 -6.02 9.44 -2.47
N GLY A 339 -5.94 8.12 -2.69
CA GLY A 339 -6.75 7.42 -3.69
C GLY A 339 -8.25 7.46 -3.43
N MET A 340 -8.69 7.49 -2.17
CA MET A 340 -10.10 7.61 -1.79
C MET A 340 -10.65 9.00 -2.11
N VAL A 341 -9.88 10.05 -1.77
CA VAL A 341 -10.19 11.44 -2.11
C VAL A 341 -10.28 11.62 -3.62
N HIS A 342 -9.31 11.06 -4.35
CA HIS A 342 -9.32 11.06 -5.81
C HIS A 342 -10.56 10.35 -6.39
N GLY A 343 -11.03 9.26 -5.77
CA GLY A 343 -12.26 8.59 -6.19
C GLY A 343 -13.51 9.45 -6.05
N VAL A 344 -13.63 10.23 -4.97
CA VAL A 344 -14.71 11.20 -4.83
C VAL A 344 -14.59 12.29 -5.90
N LEU A 345 -13.42 12.92 -6.01
CA LEU A 345 -13.18 14.00 -6.99
C LEU A 345 -13.45 13.57 -8.43
N THR A 346 -13.11 12.33 -8.78
CA THR A 346 -13.43 11.76 -10.10
C THR A 346 -14.94 11.74 -10.34
N CYS A 347 -15.74 11.28 -9.36
CA CYS A 347 -17.20 11.30 -9.46
C CYS A 347 -17.78 12.72 -9.50
N LEU A 348 -17.06 13.72 -8.99
CA LEU A 348 -17.42 15.14 -9.12
C LEU A 348 -17.01 15.75 -10.49
N GLY A 349 -16.40 14.96 -11.38
CA GLY A 349 -15.95 15.41 -12.70
C GLY A 349 -14.57 16.08 -12.70
N ILE A 350 -13.80 15.98 -11.62
CA ILE A 350 -12.45 16.54 -11.50
C ILE A 350 -11.43 15.46 -11.87
N LEU A 351 -10.81 15.62 -13.05
CA LEU A 351 -9.81 14.70 -13.60
C LEU A 351 -8.39 15.28 -13.64
N ASP A 352 -8.21 16.48 -13.10
CA ASP A 352 -6.93 17.19 -13.08
C ASP A 352 -6.17 16.91 -11.78
N ASP A 353 -4.95 16.40 -11.92
CA ASP A 353 -4.05 16.07 -10.80
C ASP A 353 -3.71 17.30 -9.94
N SER A 354 -3.72 18.52 -10.52
CA SER A 354 -3.40 19.73 -9.76
C SER A 354 -4.46 20.03 -8.68
N ARG A 355 -5.74 19.94 -9.05
CA ARG A 355 -6.86 20.13 -8.12
C ARG A 355 -6.93 19.06 -7.05
N LEU A 356 -6.53 17.82 -7.37
CA LEU A 356 -6.44 16.74 -6.40
C LEU A 356 -5.43 17.05 -5.29
N ILE A 357 -4.27 17.61 -5.66
CA ILE A 357 -3.24 18.02 -4.69
C ILE A 357 -3.73 19.17 -3.82
N ASP A 358 -4.42 20.16 -4.41
CA ASP A 358 -4.99 21.28 -3.65
C ASP A 358 -6.02 20.81 -2.62
N VAL A 359 -6.94 19.93 -3.00
CA VAL A 359 -7.93 19.37 -2.08
C VAL A 359 -7.25 18.51 -1.01
N TRP A 360 -6.27 17.69 -1.39
CA TRP A 360 -5.52 16.87 -0.44
C TRP A 360 -4.83 17.73 0.63
N ARG A 361 -4.21 18.85 0.22
CA ARG A 361 -3.57 19.79 1.16
C ARG A 361 -4.54 20.22 2.26
N GLU A 362 -5.76 20.61 1.89
CA GLU A 362 -6.77 21.11 2.82
C GLU A 362 -7.30 20.08 3.83
N ILE A 363 -7.00 18.79 3.62
CA ILE A 363 -7.48 17.70 4.48
C ILE A 363 -6.35 16.84 5.04
N SER A 364 -5.09 17.17 4.75
CA SER A 364 -3.91 16.33 5.04
C SER A 364 -3.39 16.43 6.47
N ASP A 365 -3.92 17.36 7.27
CA ASP A 365 -3.60 17.43 8.69
C ASP A 365 -4.10 16.16 9.42
N SER A 366 -3.40 15.78 10.48
CA SER A 366 -3.70 14.54 11.20
C SER A 366 -5.11 14.51 11.80
N GLY A 367 -5.65 15.66 12.22
CA GLY A 367 -6.98 15.75 12.79
C GLY A 367 -8.06 15.47 11.75
N THR A 368 -7.99 16.14 10.60
CA THR A 368 -8.92 15.93 9.49
C THR A 368 -8.81 14.51 8.92
N LEU A 369 -7.59 13.99 8.72
CA LEU A 369 -7.41 12.61 8.24
C LEU A 369 -8.01 11.56 9.19
N MET A 370 -7.99 11.81 10.51
CA MET A 370 -8.66 10.94 11.48
C MET A 370 -10.19 11.02 11.39
N GLN A 371 -10.75 12.22 11.20
CA GLN A 371 -12.18 12.40 10.97
C GLN A 371 -12.64 11.70 9.68
N VAL A 372 -11.90 11.90 8.58
CA VAL A 372 -12.13 11.21 7.31
C VAL A 372 -12.07 9.71 7.50
N HIS A 373 -11.07 9.19 8.22
CA HIS A 373 -10.95 7.77 8.51
C HIS A 373 -12.19 7.22 9.23
N HIS A 374 -12.81 7.99 10.15
CA HIS A 374 -14.04 7.59 10.81
C HIS A 374 -15.25 7.62 9.86
N MET A 375 -15.42 8.70 9.09
CA MET A 375 -16.53 8.87 8.15
C MET A 375 -16.59 7.73 7.13
N ILE A 376 -15.45 7.28 6.62
CA ILE A 376 -15.42 6.24 5.56
C ILE A 376 -15.75 4.82 6.05
N GLN A 377 -15.88 4.58 7.37
CA GLN A 377 -16.22 3.26 7.90
C GLN A 377 -17.72 3.00 8.01
N GLN A 378 -18.56 4.03 7.93
CA GLN A 378 -20.02 3.91 8.15
C GLN A 378 -20.79 4.38 6.91
N PRO A 379 -21.80 3.63 6.43
CA PRO A 379 -22.52 3.96 5.19
C PRO A 379 -23.10 5.37 5.13
N TYR A 380 -23.77 5.83 6.20
CA TYR A 380 -24.33 7.19 6.24
C TYR A 380 -23.27 8.27 6.50
N ALA A 381 -22.28 8.02 7.36
CA ALA A 381 -21.20 8.98 7.61
C ALA A 381 -20.31 9.19 6.37
N TYR A 382 -20.26 8.22 5.46
CA TYR A 382 -19.59 8.38 4.17
C TYR A 382 -20.18 9.54 3.34
N LEU A 383 -21.47 9.85 3.51
CA LEU A 383 -22.09 11.00 2.83
C LEU A 383 -21.48 12.32 3.31
N ASP A 384 -21.06 12.40 4.57
CA ASP A 384 -20.37 13.58 5.12
C ASP A 384 -18.95 13.69 4.59
N PHE A 385 -18.27 12.56 4.36
CA PHE A 385 -16.99 12.55 3.64
C PHE A 385 -17.14 13.08 2.21
N VAL A 386 -18.16 12.64 1.46
CA VAL A 386 -18.43 13.19 0.12
C VAL A 386 -18.68 14.70 0.17
N ARG A 387 -19.48 15.15 1.15
CA ARG A 387 -19.78 16.58 1.33
C ARG A 387 -18.52 17.38 1.64
N LEU A 388 -17.68 16.91 2.56
CA LEU A 388 -16.40 17.54 2.89
C LEU A 388 -15.53 17.70 1.64
N ILE A 389 -15.34 16.62 0.85
CA ILE A 389 -14.50 16.70 -0.35
C ILE A 389 -15.13 17.62 -1.40
N ALA A 390 -16.45 17.61 -1.57
CA ALA A 390 -17.14 18.49 -2.50
C ALA A 390 -17.00 19.97 -2.11
N GLU A 391 -17.10 20.31 -0.83
CA GLU A 391 -16.86 21.66 -0.30
C GLU A 391 -15.43 22.11 -0.56
N LYS A 392 -14.44 21.26 -0.22
CA LYS A 392 -13.01 21.52 -0.48
C LYS A 392 -12.70 21.66 -1.96
N ALA A 393 -13.45 20.97 -2.81
CA ALA A 393 -13.33 21.08 -4.25
C ALA A 393 -14.13 22.24 -4.86
N ASN A 394 -14.88 23.04 -4.08
CA ASN A 394 -15.83 24.04 -4.57
C ASN A 394 -16.85 23.45 -5.59
N MET A 395 -17.37 22.26 -5.31
CA MET A 395 -18.33 21.52 -6.13
C MET A 395 -19.54 20.99 -5.32
N PRO A 396 -20.22 21.82 -4.50
CA PRO A 396 -21.27 21.35 -3.59
C PRO A 396 -22.46 20.72 -4.32
N GLU A 397 -22.87 21.26 -5.48
CA GLU A 397 -23.98 20.71 -6.27
C GLU A 397 -23.68 19.29 -6.77
N LYS A 398 -22.47 19.08 -7.31
CA LYS A 398 -22.01 17.73 -7.72
C LYS A 398 -21.86 16.79 -6.54
N GLY A 399 -21.45 17.31 -5.38
CA GLY A 399 -21.43 16.56 -4.13
C GLY A 399 -22.83 16.02 -3.78
N GLU A 400 -23.84 16.88 -3.85
CA GLU A 400 -25.22 16.49 -3.52
C GLU A 400 -25.83 15.54 -4.56
N GLU A 401 -25.47 15.67 -5.85
CA GLU A 401 -25.83 14.67 -6.88
C GLU A 401 -25.33 13.26 -6.49
N LEU A 402 -24.06 13.13 -6.09
CA LEU A 402 -23.49 11.85 -5.66
C LEU A 402 -24.10 11.36 -4.35
N ILE A 403 -24.31 12.24 -3.37
CA ILE A 403 -24.94 11.92 -2.09
C ILE A 403 -26.36 11.41 -2.29
N SER A 404 -27.15 12.06 -3.15
CA SER A 404 -28.52 11.66 -3.48
C SER A 404 -28.58 10.29 -4.14
N PHE A 405 -27.65 10.03 -5.09
CA PHE A 405 -27.50 8.71 -5.71
C PHE A 405 -27.26 7.63 -4.65
N ILE A 406 -26.26 7.82 -3.78
CA ILE A 406 -25.90 6.85 -2.73
C ILE A 406 -27.04 6.66 -1.73
N ARG A 407 -27.65 7.75 -1.27
CA ARG A 407 -28.73 7.74 -0.27
C ARG A 407 -29.94 6.94 -0.74
N THR A 408 -30.33 7.09 -2.01
CA THR A 408 -31.47 6.35 -2.58
C THR A 408 -31.24 4.83 -2.50
N ARG A 409 -30.02 4.38 -2.82
CA ARG A 409 -29.65 2.95 -2.74
C ARG A 409 -29.52 2.47 -1.30
N LEU A 410 -29.07 3.32 -0.37
CA LEU A 410 -29.06 3.01 1.06
C LEU A 410 -30.47 2.71 1.58
N GLU A 411 -31.46 3.54 1.25
CA GLU A 411 -32.84 3.31 1.69
C GLU A 411 -33.45 2.03 1.07
N LEU A 412 -33.13 1.73 -0.19
CA LEU A 412 -33.53 0.46 -0.82
C LEU A 412 -33.00 -0.74 -0.05
N VAL A 413 -31.70 -0.81 0.22
CA VAL A 413 -31.08 -1.94 0.94
C VAL A 413 -31.58 -2.03 2.37
N LYS A 414 -31.78 -0.90 3.05
CA LYS A 414 -32.33 -0.85 4.41
C LYS A 414 -33.76 -1.43 4.47
N SER A 415 -34.56 -1.17 3.44
CA SER A 415 -35.93 -1.70 3.36
C SER A 415 -35.90 -3.22 3.18
N LEU A 416 -35.03 -3.74 2.30
CA LEU A 416 -34.83 -5.18 2.12
C LEU A 416 -34.34 -5.89 3.40
N ALA A 417 -33.43 -5.26 4.14
CA ALA A 417 -32.89 -5.78 5.39
C ALA A 417 -33.89 -5.80 6.55
N ALA A 418 -34.90 -4.92 6.54
CA ALA A 418 -35.97 -4.94 7.54
C ALA A 418 -36.87 -6.18 7.41
N GLU A 419 -37.01 -6.69 6.19
CA GLU A 419 -37.84 -7.86 5.88
C GLU A 419 -37.09 -9.19 6.04
N ASN A 420 -35.75 -9.16 6.05
CA ASN A 420 -34.91 -10.34 6.06
C ASN A 420 -33.67 -10.09 6.94
N SER A 421 -33.48 -10.89 8.01
CA SER A 421 -32.31 -10.72 8.89
C SER A 421 -31.81 -12.04 9.48
N GLY A 422 -30.56 -12.03 9.95
CA GLY A 422 -30.04 -13.06 10.85
C GLY A 422 -29.13 -14.12 10.22
N ARG A 423 -28.81 -14.04 8.92
CA ARG A 423 -27.82 -14.95 8.30
C ARG A 423 -26.43 -14.64 8.84
N LYS A 424 -25.69 -15.66 9.28
CA LYS A 424 -24.32 -15.48 9.76
C LYS A 424 -23.38 -15.28 8.57
N VAL A 425 -22.59 -14.22 8.62
CA VAL A 425 -21.70 -13.83 7.53
C VAL A 425 -20.28 -13.70 8.06
N TYR A 426 -19.34 -14.25 7.31
CA TYR A 426 -17.91 -14.06 7.55
C TYR A 426 -17.29 -13.27 6.40
N TYR A 427 -16.50 -12.25 6.72
CA TYR A 427 -15.84 -11.42 5.72
C TYR A 427 -14.32 -11.54 5.85
N CYS A 428 -13.67 -12.04 4.82
CA CYS A 428 -12.23 -12.29 4.79
C CYS A 428 -11.54 -11.58 3.62
N MET A 429 -10.21 -11.60 3.61
CA MET A 429 -9.39 -11.03 2.54
C MET A 429 -8.22 -11.95 2.24
N GLY A 430 -8.01 -12.31 0.97
CA GLY A 430 -6.96 -13.24 0.52
C GLY A 430 -7.17 -14.69 0.99
N SER A 431 -7.03 -14.94 2.29
CA SER A 431 -7.08 -16.25 2.95
C SER A 431 -8.37 -16.45 3.74
N PRO A 432 -8.88 -17.69 3.96
CA PRO A 432 -10.03 -17.90 4.83
C PRO A 432 -9.67 -17.57 6.29
N LEU A 433 -8.37 -17.63 6.63
CA LEU A 433 -7.86 -17.39 7.97
C LEU A 433 -7.64 -15.89 8.26
N PHE A 434 -7.73 -15.01 7.25
CA PHE A 434 -7.52 -13.58 7.48
C PHE A 434 -8.87 -12.85 7.52
N ALA A 435 -9.34 -12.60 8.73
CA ALA A 435 -10.61 -11.94 9.00
C ALA A 435 -10.44 -10.42 9.02
N LEU A 436 -11.33 -9.68 8.34
CA LEU A 436 -11.35 -8.22 8.44
C LEU A 436 -11.84 -7.78 9.83
N ASN A 437 -11.29 -6.69 10.37
CA ASN A 437 -11.68 -6.22 11.70
C ASN A 437 -13.15 -5.80 11.78
N ALA A 438 -13.73 -5.94 12.96
CA ALA A 438 -15.11 -5.60 13.29
C ALA A 438 -15.56 -4.20 12.82
N GLY A 439 -14.71 -3.19 13.02
CA GLY A 439 -15.05 -1.78 12.74
C GLY A 439 -14.97 -1.37 11.27
N ARG A 440 -14.54 -2.26 10.38
CA ARG A 440 -14.34 -1.94 8.96
C ARG A 440 -15.64 -1.78 8.18
N MET A 441 -15.61 -0.90 7.17
CA MET A 441 -16.71 -0.64 6.24
C MET A 441 -17.36 -1.93 5.73
N GLU A 442 -16.56 -2.92 5.29
CA GLU A 442 -17.02 -4.21 4.78
C GLU A 442 -17.94 -4.95 5.76
N ASN A 443 -17.59 -4.97 7.06
CA ASN A 443 -18.41 -5.57 8.10
C ASN A 443 -19.64 -4.73 8.44
N ASN A 444 -19.57 -3.41 8.24
CA ASN A 444 -20.71 -2.52 8.39
C ASN A 444 -21.67 -2.63 7.20
N LEU A 445 -21.19 -2.90 5.99
CA LEU A 445 -22.04 -3.22 4.83
C LEU A 445 -22.83 -4.50 5.08
N VAL A 446 -22.19 -5.55 5.58
CA VAL A 446 -22.87 -6.80 5.97
C VAL A 446 -23.99 -6.53 6.97
N ALA A 447 -23.68 -5.79 8.05
CA ALA A 447 -24.67 -5.46 9.07
C ALA A 447 -25.81 -4.60 8.51
N PHE A 448 -25.49 -3.62 7.65
CA PHE A 448 -26.47 -2.74 7.01
C PHE A 448 -27.41 -3.53 6.10
N SER A 449 -26.91 -4.57 5.42
CA SER A 449 -27.72 -5.47 4.61
C SER A 449 -28.52 -6.50 5.42
N GLY A 450 -28.54 -6.46 6.77
CA GLY A 450 -29.30 -7.39 7.62
C GLY A 450 -28.56 -8.69 8.00
N GLY A 451 -27.30 -8.83 7.59
CA GLY A 451 -26.45 -9.96 7.95
C GLY A 451 -25.81 -9.83 9.35
N LEU A 452 -25.60 -10.95 10.02
CA LEU A 452 -24.87 -11.03 11.28
C LEU A 452 -23.39 -11.29 11.01
N SER A 453 -22.56 -10.24 10.98
CA SER A 453 -21.11 -10.38 10.80
C SER A 453 -20.46 -11.04 12.04
N ILE A 454 -19.93 -12.25 11.86
CA ILE A 454 -19.22 -12.96 12.95
C ILE A 454 -17.89 -12.28 13.29
N ASN A 455 -17.32 -11.52 12.35
CA ASN A 455 -16.11 -10.73 12.58
C ASN A 455 -16.30 -9.70 13.70
N LYS A 456 -17.53 -9.27 13.99
CA LYS A 456 -17.82 -8.33 15.10
C LYS A 456 -17.56 -8.92 16.49
N GLN A 457 -17.32 -10.23 16.59
CA GLN A 457 -16.89 -10.89 17.84
C GLN A 457 -15.38 -10.77 18.07
N LEU A 458 -14.61 -10.38 17.05
CA LEU A 458 -13.15 -10.25 17.17
C LEU A 458 -12.83 -9.03 18.03
N GLN A 459 -12.13 -9.29 19.14
CA GLN A 459 -11.63 -8.25 20.05
C GLN A 459 -10.22 -7.77 19.66
N LYS A 460 -9.56 -8.44 18.70
CA LYS A 460 -8.21 -8.05 18.27
C LYS A 460 -8.28 -6.84 17.34
N GLU A 461 -7.40 -5.88 17.60
CA GLU A 461 -7.17 -4.71 16.76
C GLU A 461 -5.90 -4.93 15.92
N GLY A 462 -5.96 -4.68 14.60
CA GLY A 462 -4.80 -4.74 13.70
C GLY A 462 -5.18 -4.55 12.24
N LYS A 463 -4.51 -3.72 11.45
CA LYS A 463 -5.04 -3.24 10.16
C LYS A 463 -4.61 -4.11 8.98
N PRO A 464 -5.44 -4.42 7.97
CA PRO A 464 -6.89 -4.21 7.89
C PRO A 464 -7.70 -5.30 8.61
N GLY A 465 -7.04 -6.34 9.09
CA GLY A 465 -7.64 -7.51 9.70
C GLY A 465 -6.61 -8.32 10.49
N VAL A 466 -7.03 -9.48 10.97
CA VAL A 466 -6.23 -10.36 11.84
C VAL A 466 -6.35 -11.81 11.39
N ASN A 467 -5.32 -12.60 11.68
CA ASN A 467 -5.40 -14.05 11.51
C ASN A 467 -6.31 -14.66 12.59
N VAL A 468 -7.22 -15.54 12.17
CA VAL A 468 -8.13 -16.31 13.03
C VAL A 468 -7.88 -17.80 12.86
N SER A 469 -8.19 -18.59 13.90
CA SER A 469 -8.08 -20.04 13.83
C SER A 469 -9.19 -20.64 12.95
N PRO A 470 -8.97 -21.82 12.35
CA PRO A 470 -10.05 -22.58 11.72
C PRO A 470 -11.21 -22.88 12.68
N SER A 471 -10.90 -23.11 13.97
CA SER A 471 -11.91 -23.36 15.00
C SER A 471 -12.88 -22.19 15.18
N PHE A 472 -12.38 -20.94 15.19
CA PHE A 472 -13.22 -19.75 15.28
C PHE A 472 -14.25 -19.70 14.14
N ILE A 473 -13.84 -20.04 12.92
CA ILE A 473 -14.70 -20.05 11.74
C ILE A 473 -15.74 -21.16 11.85
N ASN A 474 -15.32 -22.38 12.21
CA ASN A 474 -16.19 -23.54 12.31
C ASN A 474 -17.22 -23.43 13.46
N GLU A 475 -16.80 -22.99 14.65
CA GLU A 475 -17.66 -22.81 15.82
C GLU A 475 -18.77 -21.78 15.56
N ASN A 476 -18.46 -20.74 14.77
CA ASN A 476 -19.44 -19.73 14.40
C ASN A 476 -20.36 -20.17 13.25
N ASN A 477 -19.92 -21.13 12.43
CA ASN A 477 -20.63 -21.69 11.28
C ASN A 477 -21.35 -20.64 10.42
N PRO A 478 -20.63 -19.74 9.73
CA PRO A 478 -21.25 -18.78 8.83
C PRO A 478 -21.99 -19.47 7.67
N ASP A 479 -23.16 -18.93 7.35
CA ASP A 479 -23.97 -19.34 6.21
C ASP A 479 -23.42 -18.80 4.88
N THR A 480 -22.77 -17.64 4.92
CA THR A 480 -22.21 -16.95 3.75
C THR A 480 -20.81 -16.42 4.05
N ILE A 481 -19.89 -16.54 3.09
CA ILE A 481 -18.55 -15.95 3.16
C ILE A 481 -18.39 -14.93 2.03
N PHE A 482 -17.95 -13.71 2.37
CA PHE A 482 -17.47 -12.74 1.39
C PHE A 482 -15.94 -12.65 1.43
N ILE A 483 -15.35 -12.58 0.24
CA ILE A 483 -13.92 -12.29 0.03
C ILE A 483 -13.83 -10.85 -0.48
N SER A 484 -13.00 -10.04 0.16
CA SER A 484 -12.73 -8.65 -0.25
C SER A 484 -12.27 -8.57 -1.70
N GLY A 485 -12.82 -7.58 -2.42
CA GLY A 485 -12.43 -7.22 -3.78
C GLY A 485 -11.13 -6.44 -3.87
N PHE A 486 -10.43 -6.19 -2.75
CA PHE A 486 -9.13 -5.53 -2.76
C PHE A 486 -7.97 -6.52 -2.93
N LEU A 487 -7.87 -7.52 -2.06
CA LEU A 487 -6.89 -8.61 -2.17
C LEU A 487 -7.66 -9.92 -2.10
N SER A 488 -7.80 -10.57 -3.25
CA SER A 488 -8.55 -11.80 -3.40
C SER A 488 -7.67 -12.96 -3.84
N ARG A 489 -8.30 -14.12 -3.99
CA ARG A 489 -7.66 -15.37 -4.37
C ARG A 489 -8.66 -16.17 -5.20
N PRO A 490 -8.22 -16.87 -6.27
CA PRO A 490 -9.10 -17.73 -7.04
C PRO A 490 -9.85 -18.73 -6.17
N PHE A 491 -11.14 -18.96 -6.48
CA PHE A 491 -11.98 -19.85 -5.67
C PHE A 491 -11.40 -21.25 -5.47
N TYR A 492 -10.76 -21.82 -6.49
CA TYR A 492 -10.16 -23.16 -6.38
C TYR A 492 -9.08 -23.23 -5.29
N GLU A 493 -8.24 -22.20 -5.17
CA GLU A 493 -7.26 -22.08 -4.08
C GLU A 493 -8.01 -21.86 -2.76
N PHE A 494 -9.06 -21.02 -2.76
CA PHE A 494 -9.89 -20.75 -1.57
C PHE A 494 -10.43 -22.02 -0.93
N TYR A 495 -11.15 -22.83 -1.71
CA TYR A 495 -11.67 -24.10 -1.26
C TYR A 495 -10.58 -25.11 -0.91
N THR A 496 -9.40 -25.04 -1.55
CA THR A 496 -8.25 -25.89 -1.20
C THR A 496 -7.73 -25.57 0.20
N LEU A 497 -7.56 -24.29 0.55
CA LEU A 497 -7.18 -23.91 1.92
C LEU A 497 -8.29 -24.26 2.92
N CYS A 498 -9.57 -24.10 2.58
CA CYS A 498 -10.64 -24.56 3.48
C CYS A 498 -10.50 -26.07 3.79
N ARG A 499 -10.23 -26.91 2.79
CA ARG A 499 -9.99 -28.34 3.01
C ARG A 499 -8.73 -28.60 3.83
N GLN A 500 -7.62 -27.93 3.49
CA GLN A 500 -6.35 -28.07 4.19
C GLN A 500 -6.47 -27.74 5.69
N TYR A 501 -7.23 -26.70 6.02
CA TYR A 501 -7.43 -26.24 7.40
C TYR A 501 -8.66 -26.85 8.09
N GLY A 502 -9.41 -27.74 7.42
CA GLY A 502 -10.61 -28.37 7.99
C GLY A 502 -11.75 -27.39 8.24
N ILE A 503 -11.93 -26.38 7.40
CA ILE A 503 -13.03 -25.40 7.47
C ILE A 503 -14.25 -25.98 6.76
N GLU A 504 -15.28 -26.35 7.54
CA GLU A 504 -16.45 -27.10 7.08
C GLU A 504 -17.78 -26.38 7.37
N THR A 505 -17.79 -25.06 7.22
CA THR A 505 -18.99 -24.25 7.46
C THR A 505 -20.07 -24.50 6.41
N ASP A 506 -21.30 -24.11 6.73
CA ASP A 506 -22.43 -24.16 5.79
C ASP A 506 -22.16 -23.34 4.52
N ALA A 507 -21.48 -22.20 4.64
CA ALA A 507 -21.05 -21.43 3.47
C ALA A 507 -20.16 -22.26 2.53
N VAL A 508 -19.18 -22.99 3.05
CA VAL A 508 -18.25 -23.81 2.24
C VAL A 508 -18.97 -25.01 1.64
N LYS A 509 -19.76 -25.73 2.45
CA LYS A 509 -20.52 -26.93 2.02
C LYS A 509 -21.53 -26.62 0.92
N GLN A 510 -22.20 -25.47 1.03
CA GLN A 510 -23.27 -25.06 0.12
C GLN A 510 -22.78 -24.09 -0.95
N GLN A 511 -21.45 -23.93 -1.10
CA GLN A 511 -20.78 -23.08 -2.09
C GLN A 511 -21.26 -21.61 -2.10
N ARG A 512 -21.59 -21.07 -0.91
CA ARG A 512 -21.93 -19.66 -0.70
C ARG A 512 -20.71 -18.83 -0.29
N VAL A 513 -19.67 -18.92 -1.10
CA VAL A 513 -18.48 -18.09 -1.00
C VAL A 513 -18.48 -17.13 -2.19
N TYR A 514 -18.47 -15.83 -1.92
CA TYR A 514 -18.63 -14.80 -2.94
C TYR A 514 -17.44 -13.83 -2.90
N GLU A 515 -16.83 -13.58 -4.06
CA GLU A 515 -15.85 -12.52 -4.23
C GLU A 515 -16.58 -11.21 -4.56
N VAL A 516 -16.34 -10.16 -3.76
CA VAL A 516 -16.88 -8.84 -4.06
C VAL A 516 -16.11 -8.24 -5.24
N PRO A 517 -16.79 -7.62 -6.22
CA PRO A 517 -16.10 -7.02 -7.37
C PRO A 517 -15.01 -6.02 -6.97
N PRO A 518 -13.92 -5.90 -7.76
CA PRO A 518 -12.83 -5.00 -7.44
C PRO A 518 -13.27 -3.56 -7.19
N SER A 519 -12.76 -2.98 -6.10
CA SER A 519 -13.07 -1.61 -5.65
C SER A 519 -14.54 -1.36 -5.26
N TRP A 520 -15.36 -2.40 -5.05
CA TRP A 520 -16.75 -2.25 -4.57
C TRP A 520 -16.90 -2.47 -3.06
N ASP A 521 -15.82 -2.73 -2.32
CA ASP A 521 -15.91 -3.12 -0.91
C ASP A 521 -15.68 -1.97 0.08
N PHE A 522 -14.87 -0.95 -0.26
CA PHE A 522 -14.67 0.21 0.63
C PHE A 522 -14.03 1.44 -0.04
N GLY A 523 -14.07 2.56 0.69
CA GLY A 523 -13.22 3.73 0.54
C GLY A 523 -13.49 4.65 -0.66
N ASN A 524 -13.97 4.12 -1.79
CA ASN A 524 -14.36 4.91 -2.96
C ASN A 524 -15.87 4.79 -3.22
N PRO A 525 -16.51 5.74 -3.93
CA PRO A 525 -17.98 5.79 -4.02
C PRO A 525 -18.64 4.53 -4.60
N ARG A 526 -17.93 3.66 -5.35
CA ARG A 526 -18.47 2.38 -5.84
C ARG A 526 -18.82 1.39 -4.73
N TRP A 527 -18.43 1.63 -3.48
CA TRP A 527 -18.85 0.77 -2.36
C TRP A 527 -20.38 0.60 -2.29
N ILE A 528 -21.15 1.58 -2.78
CA ILE A 528 -22.61 1.48 -2.83
C ILE A 528 -23.08 0.31 -3.71
N LEU A 529 -22.38 0.03 -4.80
CA LEU A 529 -22.66 -1.13 -5.67
C LEU A 529 -22.29 -2.44 -4.95
N GLY A 530 -21.25 -2.43 -4.12
CA GLY A 530 -20.92 -3.58 -3.27
C GLY A 530 -21.93 -3.82 -2.15
N LEU A 531 -22.52 -2.78 -1.57
CA LEU A 531 -23.63 -2.93 -0.62
C LEU A 531 -24.81 -3.65 -1.29
N MET A 532 -25.16 -3.23 -2.51
CA MET A 532 -26.24 -3.86 -3.28
C MET A 532 -25.89 -5.31 -3.64
N TYR A 533 -24.63 -5.57 -4.02
CA TYR A 533 -24.14 -6.93 -4.28
C TYR A 533 -24.25 -7.83 -3.05
N ILE A 534 -23.83 -7.33 -1.87
CA ILE A 534 -23.93 -8.07 -0.61
C ILE A 534 -25.40 -8.38 -0.30
N ALA A 535 -26.29 -7.38 -0.41
CA ALA A 535 -27.72 -7.58 -0.19
C ALA A 535 -28.32 -8.63 -1.14
N ASP A 536 -27.98 -8.59 -2.43
CA ASP A 536 -28.41 -9.57 -3.42
C ASP A 536 -27.98 -11.01 -3.06
N LYS A 537 -26.73 -11.20 -2.63
CA LYS A 537 -26.21 -12.52 -2.24
C LYS A 537 -26.76 -13.03 -0.91
N LEU A 538 -27.17 -12.14 -0.01
CA LEU A 538 -27.85 -12.54 1.22
C LEU A 538 -29.30 -12.99 0.97
N TYR A 539 -29.96 -12.42 -0.05
CA TYR A 539 -31.38 -12.64 -0.36
C TYR A 539 -31.61 -13.07 -1.82
N PRO A 540 -31.05 -14.23 -2.25
CA PRO A 540 -31.14 -14.66 -3.63
C PRO A 540 -32.61 -14.85 -4.06
N GLY A 541 -32.99 -14.20 -5.17
CA GLY A 541 -34.35 -14.26 -5.73
C GLY A 541 -35.37 -13.29 -5.12
N ASN A 542 -35.05 -12.65 -4.00
CA ASN A 542 -35.95 -11.74 -3.28
C ASN A 542 -35.43 -10.30 -3.20
N SER A 543 -34.22 -10.02 -3.70
CA SER A 543 -33.61 -8.68 -3.63
C SER A 543 -34.33 -7.67 -4.53
N GLY A 544 -34.83 -8.10 -5.70
CA GLY A 544 -35.34 -7.21 -6.74
C GLY A 544 -34.26 -6.29 -7.33
N ILE A 545 -32.98 -6.51 -7.01
CA ILE A 545 -31.86 -5.67 -7.42
C ILE A 545 -31.34 -6.16 -8.79
N ASP A 546 -31.38 -5.29 -9.78
CA ASP A 546 -30.67 -5.47 -11.05
C ASP A 546 -29.29 -4.82 -10.96
N LEU A 547 -28.28 -5.61 -10.53
CA LEU A 547 -26.92 -5.10 -10.31
C LEU A 547 -26.26 -4.58 -11.59
N GLU A 548 -26.56 -5.16 -12.75
CA GLU A 548 -25.96 -4.72 -14.01
C GLU A 548 -26.50 -3.35 -14.42
N LYS A 549 -27.82 -3.15 -14.25
CA LYS A 549 -28.45 -1.85 -14.47
C LYS A 549 -27.93 -0.78 -13.50
N GLU A 550 -27.84 -1.08 -12.21
CA GLU A 550 -27.36 -0.14 -11.19
C GLU A 550 -25.89 0.25 -11.41
N ALA A 551 -25.06 -0.72 -11.80
CA ALA A 551 -23.69 -0.46 -12.19
C ALA A 551 -23.61 0.40 -13.47
N ASP A 552 -24.39 0.11 -14.51
CA ASP A 552 -24.39 0.90 -15.75
C ASP A 552 -24.86 2.34 -15.50
N GLU A 553 -25.87 2.54 -14.64
CA GLU A 553 -26.33 3.87 -14.23
C GLU A 553 -25.22 4.66 -13.51
N PHE A 554 -24.58 4.05 -12.51
CA PHE A 554 -23.47 4.67 -11.77
C PHE A 554 -22.32 5.05 -12.71
N TYR A 555 -21.89 4.12 -13.57
CA TYR A 555 -20.73 4.31 -14.44
C TYR A 555 -21.01 5.38 -15.51
N ARG A 556 -22.23 5.43 -16.07
CA ARG A 556 -22.60 6.49 -17.02
C ARG A 556 -22.65 7.85 -16.35
N GLN A 557 -23.24 7.93 -15.16
CA GLN A 557 -23.44 9.19 -14.46
C GLN A 557 -22.11 9.78 -13.98
N PHE A 558 -21.24 8.97 -13.36
CA PHE A 558 -20.06 9.48 -12.66
C PHE A 558 -18.73 9.24 -13.40
N TYR A 559 -18.69 8.31 -14.36
CA TYR A 559 -17.49 8.05 -15.17
C TYR A 559 -17.69 8.31 -16.67
N GLY A 560 -18.89 8.69 -17.10
CA GLY A 560 -19.17 8.98 -18.51
C GLY A 560 -19.01 7.77 -19.42
N MET A 561 -19.13 6.53 -18.90
CA MET A 561 -18.95 5.32 -19.70
C MET A 561 -19.93 4.20 -19.31
N PRO A 562 -20.29 3.30 -20.25
CA PRO A 562 -21.06 2.10 -19.91
C PRO A 562 -20.27 1.15 -19.00
N TYR A 563 -20.96 0.47 -18.08
CA TYR A 563 -20.33 -0.52 -17.19
C TYR A 563 -19.67 -1.66 -17.98
N GLY A 564 -20.33 -2.17 -19.02
CA GLY A 564 -19.78 -3.25 -19.87
C GLY A 564 -18.51 -2.88 -20.66
N LYS A 565 -18.10 -1.61 -20.68
CA LYS A 565 -16.83 -1.16 -21.27
C LYS A 565 -15.73 -0.93 -20.23
N ALA A 566 -16.05 -1.00 -18.94
CA ALA A 566 -15.09 -0.80 -17.88
C ALA A 566 -14.23 -2.05 -17.69
N THR A 567 -12.91 -1.86 -17.65
CA THR A 567 -12.00 -2.93 -17.24
C THR A 567 -11.71 -2.76 -15.75
N PRO A 568 -12.04 -3.74 -14.90
CA PRO A 568 -11.76 -3.62 -13.47
C PRO A 568 -10.25 -3.72 -13.23
N ASN A 569 -9.77 -2.92 -12.28
CA ASN A 569 -8.50 -3.15 -11.60
C ASN A 569 -8.67 -2.76 -10.12
N ARG A 570 -7.58 -2.70 -9.34
CA ARG A 570 -7.66 -2.41 -7.90
C ARG A 570 -7.61 -0.90 -7.58
N SER A 571 -7.76 -0.03 -8.59
CA SER A 571 -7.73 1.42 -8.40
C SER A 571 -8.99 1.94 -7.72
N PHE A 572 -8.80 2.84 -6.75
CA PHE A 572 -9.90 3.50 -6.04
C PHE A 572 -10.57 4.59 -6.89
N HIS A 573 -9.79 5.32 -7.68
CA HIS A 573 -10.27 6.50 -8.38
C HIS A 573 -11.22 6.21 -9.55
N ARG A 574 -10.84 5.29 -10.45
CA ARG A 574 -11.66 4.89 -11.61
C ARG A 574 -11.31 3.48 -12.12
N PRO A 575 -12.20 2.81 -12.86
CA PRO A 575 -11.86 1.61 -13.63
C PRO A 575 -10.91 1.94 -14.79
N THR A 576 -10.13 0.97 -15.24
CA THR A 576 -9.29 1.13 -16.43
C THR A 576 -10.18 1.22 -17.67
N SER A 577 -9.81 2.11 -18.59
CA SER A 577 -10.45 2.22 -19.90
C SER A 577 -9.34 2.33 -20.93
N GLY A 578 -9.44 1.55 -22.00
CA GLY A 578 -8.36 1.24 -22.94
C GLY A 578 -7.66 2.41 -23.62
N THR A 579 -8.12 3.65 -23.45
CA THR A 579 -7.39 4.88 -23.75
C THR A 579 -8.25 6.03 -23.24
N TRP A 580 -7.94 6.58 -22.06
CA TRP A 580 -8.15 8.01 -21.88
C TRP A 580 -6.88 8.67 -22.34
N HIS A 581 -7.00 9.59 -23.29
CA HIS A 581 -5.99 10.60 -23.51
C HIS A 581 -5.90 11.42 -22.22
N VAL A 582 -5.16 10.92 -21.23
CA VAL A 582 -4.36 11.82 -20.41
C VAL A 582 -3.60 12.60 -21.45
N LEU A 583 -3.92 13.88 -21.58
CA LEU A 583 -3.07 14.83 -22.26
C LEU A 583 -1.68 14.52 -21.72
N ARG A 584 -0.89 13.79 -22.51
CA ARG A 584 0.55 13.76 -22.32
C ARG A 584 0.85 15.24 -22.30
N CYS A 585 1.25 15.79 -21.16
CA CYS A 585 2.04 16.99 -21.18
C CYS A 585 3.25 16.62 -22.03
N THR A 586 3.12 16.85 -23.34
CA THR A 586 4.20 16.95 -24.28
C THR A 586 4.94 18.20 -23.86
N HIS A 587 5.79 18.06 -22.84
CA HIS A 587 6.84 19.02 -22.60
C HIS A 587 7.99 18.58 -23.50
N ALA A 588 8.12 19.33 -24.59
CA ALA A 588 9.39 19.52 -25.28
C ALA A 588 10.42 20.10 -24.31
#